data_AF-T1J7S6-F1
#
_entry.id   AF-T1J7S6-F1
#
_cell.length_a   1.000
_cell.length_b   1.000
_cell.length_c   1.000
_cell.angle_alpha   90.00
_cell.angle_beta   90.00
_cell.angle_gamma   90.00
#
_symmetry.space_group_name_H-M   'P 1'
#
loop_
_entity.id
_entity.type
_entity.pdbx_description
1 polymer ?
#
loop_
_entity_poly.entity_id
_entity_poly.type
_entity_poly.pdbx_seq_one_letter_code
_entity_poly.pdbx_strand_id
1 'polypeptide(L)'
;MVGNKTYEDGESFTPDCRTQCTCQNGTYGCVSLCTRENLLPSTGCINPRLVPVAGKCCREWMCDTNVLSGPKCRQVMGEWSLCSVSCGVGVSVRLSNDNAECLLRNETRLCQVRPCDLRNVRMNHMTRHHIRKGHTCKATVRSSWPMRIRHGNCTSVRPLHLKFCGICGGDICCSPITSDTRMEEFDCGPSPSARLNLALMSIKRCQCSRCPHSSWHRDS
;
A
#
# COMPACT_ATOMS: atom_id res chain seq x y z
N MET A 1 -32.04 54.01 -6.73
CA MET A 1 -31.70 54.28 -5.31
C MET A 1 -31.17 52.99 -4.72
N VAL A 2 -29.99 53.00 -4.11
CA VAL A 2 -29.41 51.83 -3.44
C VAL A 2 -29.04 52.26 -2.02
N GLY A 3 -29.72 51.67 -1.03
CA GLY A 3 -29.74 52.22 0.34
C GLY A 3 -30.37 53.62 0.37
N ASN A 4 -29.69 54.59 1.00
CA ASN A 4 -30.15 55.98 1.12
C ASN A 4 -29.56 56.93 0.06
N LYS A 5 -28.95 56.40 -1.01
CA LYS A 5 -28.30 57.21 -2.05
C LYS A 5 -28.89 56.94 -3.44
N THR A 6 -29.13 58.01 -4.19
CA THR A 6 -29.52 57.98 -5.61
C THR A 6 -28.30 58.07 -6.49
N TYR A 7 -28.29 57.29 -7.57
CA TYR A 7 -27.21 57.19 -8.53
C TYR A 7 -27.76 57.49 -9.93
N GLU A 8 -27.03 58.28 -10.71
CA GLU A 8 -27.40 58.67 -12.07
C GLU A 8 -27.11 57.53 -13.07
N ASP A 9 -27.68 57.61 -14.27
CA ASP A 9 -27.43 56.65 -15.33
C ASP A 9 -25.94 56.67 -15.75
N GLY A 10 -25.31 55.50 -15.84
CA GLY A 10 -23.87 55.34 -16.07
C GLY A 10 -23.00 55.50 -14.81
N GLU A 11 -23.56 55.94 -13.69
CA GLU A 11 -22.79 56.10 -12.45
C GLU A 11 -22.40 54.73 -11.86
N SER A 12 -21.13 54.60 -11.49
CA SER A 12 -20.59 53.40 -10.85
C SER A 12 -20.30 53.65 -9.37
N PHE A 13 -20.63 52.68 -8.53
CA PHE A 13 -20.48 52.76 -7.08
C PHE A 13 -20.04 51.42 -6.48
N THR A 14 -19.35 51.46 -5.33
CA THR A 14 -18.87 50.26 -4.63
C THR A 14 -19.54 50.17 -3.25
N PRO A 15 -20.61 49.36 -3.10
CA PRO A 15 -21.31 49.24 -1.82
C PRO A 15 -20.46 48.58 -0.73
N ASP A 16 -19.50 47.75 -1.13
CA ASP A 16 -18.51 47.12 -0.26
C ASP A 16 -17.18 46.94 -1.02
N CYS A 17 -16.15 46.43 -0.34
CA CYS A 17 -14.83 46.27 -0.94
C CYS A 17 -14.76 45.16 -2.03
N ARG A 18 -15.77 44.28 -2.13
CA ARG A 18 -15.82 43.12 -3.03
C ARG A 18 -16.71 43.36 -4.25
N THR A 19 -17.55 44.39 -4.23
CA THR A 19 -18.61 44.58 -5.22
C THR A 19 -18.49 45.95 -5.87
N GLN A 20 -18.54 45.98 -7.20
CA GLN A 20 -18.70 47.20 -7.97
C GLN A 20 -19.99 47.13 -8.77
N CYS A 21 -20.83 48.14 -8.66
CA CYS A 21 -22.11 48.21 -9.34
C CYS A 21 -22.15 49.41 -10.28
N THR A 22 -22.92 49.31 -11.35
CA THR A 22 -23.15 50.39 -12.31
C THR A 22 -24.65 50.51 -12.56
N CYS A 23 -25.17 51.73 -12.46
CA CYS A 23 -26.55 52.04 -12.79
C CYS A 23 -26.70 52.18 -14.32
N GLN A 24 -27.64 51.45 -14.91
CA GLN A 24 -28.01 51.52 -16.32
C GLN A 24 -29.53 51.41 -16.48
N ASN A 25 -30.12 52.42 -17.14
CA ASN A 25 -31.54 52.55 -17.43
C ASN A 25 -32.45 52.31 -16.22
N GLY A 26 -32.09 52.87 -15.07
CA GLY A 26 -32.87 52.75 -13.82
C GLY A 26 -32.72 51.40 -13.09
N THR A 27 -31.96 50.47 -13.65
CA THR A 27 -31.52 49.24 -12.98
C THR A 27 -30.03 49.33 -12.64
N TYR A 28 -29.52 48.47 -11.76
CA TYR A 28 -28.08 48.41 -11.51
C TYR A 28 -27.60 46.96 -11.61
N GLY A 29 -26.45 46.79 -12.26
CA GLY A 29 -25.75 45.51 -12.34
C GLY A 29 -24.47 45.56 -11.50
N CYS A 30 -24.13 44.46 -10.83
CA CYS A 30 -22.94 44.39 -9.98
C CYS A 30 -22.00 43.28 -10.42
N VAL A 31 -20.70 43.54 -10.32
CA VAL A 31 -19.63 42.59 -10.57
C VAL A 31 -18.76 42.41 -9.32
N SER A 32 -18.25 41.20 -9.13
CA SER A 32 -17.31 40.91 -8.05
C SER A 32 -15.91 41.38 -8.44
N LEU A 33 -15.30 42.18 -7.57
CA LEU A 33 -13.89 42.59 -7.63
C LEU A 33 -12.94 41.45 -7.20
N CYS A 34 -13.46 40.40 -6.56
CA CYS A 34 -12.68 39.27 -6.04
C CYS A 34 -12.57 38.14 -7.07
N THR A 35 -11.80 38.36 -8.15
CA THR A 35 -11.64 37.39 -9.25
C THR A 35 -11.10 36.02 -8.81
N ARG A 36 -10.28 35.97 -7.75
CA ARG A 36 -9.71 34.72 -7.22
C ARG A 36 -10.68 33.84 -6.44
N GLU A 37 -11.82 34.36 -5.97
CA GLU A 37 -12.87 33.54 -5.31
C GLU A 37 -13.58 32.65 -6.33
N ASN A 38 -13.64 33.06 -7.60
CA ASN A 38 -14.30 32.33 -8.68
C ASN A 38 -13.40 31.27 -9.34
N LEU A 39 -12.11 31.26 -9.02
CA LEU A 39 -11.16 30.28 -9.55
C LEU A 39 -11.10 29.09 -8.59
N LEU A 40 -11.39 27.89 -9.10
CA LEU A 40 -11.16 26.66 -8.35
C LEU A 40 -9.65 26.53 -8.04
N PRO A 41 -9.28 26.09 -6.82
CA PRO A 41 -7.89 25.84 -6.48
C PRO A 41 -7.31 24.70 -7.34
N SER A 42 -5.98 24.68 -7.50
CA SER A 42 -5.27 23.70 -8.33
C SER A 42 -5.62 22.24 -7.99
N THR A 43 -5.42 21.32 -8.94
CA THR A 43 -5.74 19.88 -8.86
C THR A 43 -5.12 19.10 -7.68
N GLY A 44 -4.28 19.74 -6.86
CA GLY A 44 -3.71 19.18 -5.63
C GLY A 44 -4.41 19.59 -4.32
N CYS A 45 -5.51 20.35 -4.38
CA CYS A 45 -6.20 20.85 -3.20
C CYS A 45 -7.26 19.85 -2.69
N ILE A 46 -6.97 19.16 -1.58
CA ILE A 46 -7.96 18.35 -0.86
C ILE A 46 -8.78 19.27 0.04
N ASN A 47 -10.09 19.05 0.09
CA ASN A 47 -11.07 19.80 0.87
C ASN A 47 -10.93 21.33 0.70
N PRO A 48 -11.10 21.84 -0.53
CA PRO A 48 -11.04 23.27 -0.78
C PRO A 48 -12.12 24.01 0.02
N ARG A 49 -11.71 24.93 0.89
CA ARG A 49 -12.60 25.78 1.68
C ARG A 49 -12.29 27.25 1.42
N LEU A 50 -13.30 28.01 1.00
CA LEU A 50 -13.16 29.44 0.79
C LEU A 50 -13.44 30.17 2.10
N VAL A 51 -12.42 30.81 2.67
CA VAL A 51 -12.50 31.37 4.03
C VAL A 51 -12.13 32.86 4.08
N PRO A 52 -12.72 33.64 5.00
CA PRO A 52 -12.30 35.01 5.26
C PRO A 52 -10.91 35.04 5.90
N VAL A 53 -10.05 35.96 5.43
CA VAL A 53 -8.71 36.18 5.97
C VAL A 53 -8.66 37.56 6.62
N ALA A 54 -8.17 37.64 7.86
CA ALA A 54 -8.07 38.89 8.60
C ALA A 54 -7.20 39.91 7.84
N GLY A 55 -7.70 41.14 7.68
CA GLY A 55 -7.01 42.21 6.97
C GLY A 55 -7.07 42.15 5.44
N LYS A 56 -7.74 41.15 4.85
CA LYS A 56 -7.98 41.08 3.40
C LYS A 56 -9.45 41.32 3.06
N CYS A 57 -9.68 42.05 1.97
CA CYS A 57 -11.04 42.23 1.46
C CYS A 57 -11.62 40.90 0.97
N CYS A 58 -10.94 40.19 0.06
CA CYS A 58 -11.42 38.94 -0.53
C CYS A 58 -11.14 37.72 0.37
N ARG A 59 -11.98 36.68 0.23
CA ARG A 59 -11.74 35.36 0.80
C ARG A 59 -10.63 34.65 0.04
N GLU A 60 -9.96 33.71 0.71
CA GLU A 60 -8.93 32.87 0.09
C GLU A 60 -9.27 31.40 0.23
N TRP A 61 -8.91 30.62 -0.79
CA TRP A 61 -9.00 29.17 -0.73
C TRP A 61 -7.94 28.64 0.24
N MET A 62 -8.39 28.02 1.33
CA MET A 62 -7.56 27.13 2.12
C MET A 62 -7.77 25.69 1.66
N CYS A 63 -6.69 24.93 1.68
CA CYS A 63 -6.70 23.50 1.45
C CYS A 63 -6.19 22.81 2.71
N ASP A 64 -6.64 21.60 2.98
CA ASP A 64 -5.98 20.76 3.96
C ASP A 64 -4.62 20.39 3.38
N THR A 65 -3.55 21.00 3.88
CA THR A 65 -2.19 20.61 3.53
C THR A 65 -1.86 19.30 4.24
N ASN A 66 -2.26 18.19 3.63
CA ASN A 66 -1.51 16.94 3.55
C ASN A 66 -2.37 15.91 2.82
N VAL A 67 -1.78 15.29 1.77
CA VAL A 67 -1.99 13.91 1.26
C VAL A 67 -1.73 13.76 -0.25
N LEU A 68 -1.52 14.83 -1.04
CA LEU A 68 -1.16 14.72 -2.48
C LEU A 68 0.23 15.23 -2.86
N SER A 69 1.14 15.28 -1.91
CA SER A 69 2.51 14.89 -2.20
C SER A 69 2.69 13.59 -1.45
N GLY A 70 2.79 12.46 -2.16
CA GLY A 70 3.55 11.34 -1.61
C GLY A 70 4.89 11.88 -1.06
N PRO A 71 5.56 11.16 -0.16
CA PRO A 71 6.76 11.69 0.47
C PRO A 71 7.68 12.27 -0.62
N LYS A 72 8.12 13.53 -0.46
CA LYS A 72 8.92 14.31 -1.44
C LYS A 72 10.34 13.75 -1.55
N CYS A 73 10.43 12.46 -1.79
CA CYS A 73 11.64 11.70 -1.79
C CYS A 73 11.50 10.64 -2.88
N ARG A 74 12.64 10.31 -3.48
CA ARG A 74 12.69 9.19 -4.40
C ARG A 74 12.40 7.92 -3.60
N GLN A 75 11.27 7.29 -3.87
CA GLN A 75 10.93 5.98 -3.32
C GLN A 75 11.95 4.95 -3.84
N VAL A 76 12.52 4.22 -2.91
CA VAL A 76 13.49 3.15 -3.13
C VAL A 76 12.91 1.93 -2.43
N MET A 77 12.59 0.92 -3.22
CA MET A 77 12.19 -0.39 -2.73
C MET A 77 13.19 -1.41 -3.23
N GLY A 78 14.04 -1.90 -2.34
CA GLY A 78 14.95 -2.99 -2.65
C GLY A 78 14.20 -4.31 -2.88
N GLU A 79 14.91 -5.28 -3.45
CA GLU A 79 14.42 -6.66 -3.53
C GLU A 79 14.40 -7.30 -2.15
N TRP A 80 13.50 -8.27 -1.98
CA TRP A 80 13.49 -9.11 -0.78
C TRP A 80 14.68 -10.04 -0.77
N SER A 81 15.35 -10.14 0.38
CA SER A 81 16.34 -11.20 0.61
C SER A 81 15.72 -12.58 0.41
N LEU A 82 16.59 -13.58 0.24
CA LEU A 82 16.18 -14.97 0.41
C LEU A 82 15.57 -15.17 1.81
N CYS A 83 14.69 -16.16 1.91
CA CYS A 83 14.15 -16.57 3.19
C CYS A 83 15.29 -17.09 4.08
N SER A 84 15.29 -16.72 5.35
CA SER A 84 16.34 -17.11 6.31
C SER A 84 16.47 -18.63 6.51
N VAL A 85 15.45 -19.39 6.10
CA VAL A 85 15.38 -20.86 6.20
C VAL A 85 14.84 -21.47 4.91
N SER A 86 15.25 -22.70 4.61
CA SER A 86 14.82 -23.47 3.43
C SER A 86 13.42 -24.07 3.57
N CYS A 87 13.01 -24.36 4.80
CA CYS A 87 11.72 -24.90 5.18
C CYS A 87 11.22 -24.25 6.48
N GLY A 88 9.91 -24.31 6.72
CA GLY A 88 9.28 -23.69 7.89
C GLY A 88 9.18 -22.18 7.75
N VAL A 89 8.75 -21.53 8.84
CA VAL A 89 8.54 -20.08 8.88
C VAL A 89 9.86 -19.40 9.24
N GLY A 90 10.38 -18.60 8.33
CA GLY A 90 11.53 -17.73 8.54
C GLY A 90 11.21 -16.28 8.24
N VAL A 91 12.27 -15.52 7.97
CA VAL A 91 12.22 -14.07 7.77
C VAL A 91 12.94 -13.70 6.47
N SER A 92 12.36 -12.77 5.73
CA SER A 92 13.03 -12.07 4.62
C SER A 92 13.03 -10.57 4.89
N VAL A 93 14.09 -9.89 4.49
CA VAL A 93 14.31 -8.46 4.75
C VAL A 93 14.57 -7.74 3.43
N ARG A 94 14.11 -6.49 3.32
CA ARG A 94 14.49 -5.57 2.25
C ARG A 94 14.77 -4.18 2.81
N LEU A 95 15.55 -3.38 2.09
CA LEU A 95 15.65 -1.95 2.37
C LEU A 95 14.52 -1.21 1.65
N SER A 96 13.79 -0.37 2.37
CA SER A 96 12.70 0.43 1.81
C SER A 96 12.58 1.76 2.55
N ASN A 97 12.24 2.82 1.83
CA ASN A 97 11.86 4.11 2.40
C ASN A 97 10.38 4.45 2.18
N ASP A 98 9.55 3.42 1.96
CA ASP A 98 8.09 3.51 1.91
C ASP A 98 7.52 3.60 3.33
N ASN A 99 7.80 4.72 3.99
CA ASN A 99 7.26 5.10 5.29
C ASN A 99 7.01 6.60 5.34
N ALA A 100 6.21 7.03 6.33
CA ALA A 100 5.77 8.42 6.46
C ALA A 100 6.95 9.40 6.61
N GLU A 101 8.05 8.96 7.22
CA GLU A 101 9.27 9.74 7.44
C GLU A 101 10.23 9.73 6.23
N CYS A 102 9.96 8.89 5.22
CA CYS A 102 10.82 8.58 4.09
C CYS A 102 12.28 8.25 4.45
N LEU A 103 12.47 7.50 5.52
CA LEU A 103 13.78 7.02 5.94
C LEU A 103 14.02 5.62 5.41
N LEU A 104 15.21 5.37 4.85
CA LEU A 104 15.60 4.03 4.42
C LEU A 104 15.73 3.12 5.65
N ARG A 105 14.89 2.10 5.74
CA ARG A 105 14.85 1.16 6.88
C ARG A 105 14.73 -0.27 6.40
N ASN A 106 15.06 -1.20 7.29
CA ASN A 106 14.83 -2.62 7.07
C ASN A 106 13.34 -2.93 7.22
N GLU A 107 12.68 -3.22 6.12
CA GLU A 107 11.38 -3.85 6.13
C GLU A 107 11.54 -5.36 6.25
N THR A 108 10.73 -5.97 7.11
CA THR A 108 10.80 -7.38 7.44
C THR A 108 9.45 -8.03 7.19
N ARG A 109 9.46 -9.23 6.59
CA ARG A 109 8.26 -10.07 6.46
C ARG A 109 8.57 -11.52 6.79
N LEU A 110 7.57 -12.22 7.30
CA LEU A 110 7.60 -13.67 7.43
C LEU A 110 7.61 -14.33 6.05
N CYS A 111 8.38 -15.39 5.90
CA CYS A 111 8.45 -16.18 4.68
C CYS A 111 8.36 -17.67 5.01
N GLN A 112 7.69 -18.43 4.14
CA GLN A 112 7.69 -19.89 4.22
C GLN A 112 7.76 -20.46 2.81
N VAL A 113 8.95 -20.93 2.44
CA VAL A 113 9.21 -21.49 1.10
C VAL A 113 8.50 -22.82 0.94
N ARG A 114 8.61 -23.68 1.96
CA ARG A 114 7.98 -24.99 2.06
C ARG A 114 7.79 -25.36 3.53
N PRO A 115 6.83 -26.21 3.91
CA PRO A 115 6.78 -26.79 5.25
C PRO A 115 7.95 -27.78 5.44
N CYS A 116 8.49 -27.88 6.65
CA CYS A 116 9.54 -28.87 6.95
C CYS A 116 8.99 -30.30 6.97
N ASP A 117 7.81 -30.49 7.57
CA ASP A 117 7.12 -31.77 7.50
C ASP A 117 6.19 -31.82 6.28
N LEU A 118 6.70 -32.44 5.21
CA LEU A 118 5.98 -32.64 3.97
C LEU A 118 4.89 -33.73 4.06
N ARG A 119 4.82 -34.53 5.14
CA ARG A 119 3.84 -35.61 5.32
C ARG A 119 2.53 -35.09 5.91
N ASN A 120 2.61 -34.13 6.83
CA ASN A 120 1.46 -33.61 7.58
C ASN A 120 0.64 -32.57 6.81
N VAL A 121 1.23 -31.93 5.79
CA VAL A 121 0.41 -31.26 4.79
C VAL A 121 -0.05 -32.35 3.84
N ARG A 122 -1.31 -32.83 3.97
CA ARG A 122 -1.98 -33.76 3.04
C ARG A 122 -2.09 -33.15 1.63
N MET A 123 -0.99 -32.70 1.04
CA MET A 123 -0.85 -32.34 -0.35
C MET A 123 -1.01 -33.65 -1.09
N ASN A 124 -2.18 -33.88 -1.70
CA ASN A 124 -2.45 -35.07 -2.52
C ASN A 124 -1.47 -35.26 -3.70
N HIS A 125 -0.42 -34.43 -3.81
CA HIS A 125 0.57 -34.38 -4.87
C HIS A 125 2.01 -34.06 -4.39
N MET A 126 2.37 -34.35 -3.12
CA MET A 126 3.79 -34.33 -2.69
C MET A 126 4.33 -35.72 -2.34
N THR A 127 3.48 -36.76 -2.34
CA THR A 127 4.01 -38.12 -2.53
C THR A 127 4.33 -38.23 -4.00
N ARG A 128 5.56 -38.70 -4.32
CA ARG A 128 6.01 -39.00 -5.69
C ARG A 128 4.83 -39.15 -6.62
N HIS A 129 4.56 -38.15 -7.48
CA HIS A 129 3.68 -38.42 -8.60
C HIS A 129 4.21 -39.72 -9.21
N HIS A 130 3.34 -40.68 -9.55
CA HIS A 130 3.72 -41.63 -10.58
C HIS A 130 4.00 -40.77 -11.82
N ILE A 131 5.26 -40.37 -11.95
CA ILE A 131 5.80 -39.63 -13.08
C ILE A 131 5.64 -40.62 -14.22
N ARG A 132 4.51 -40.52 -14.93
CA ARG A 132 4.38 -41.13 -16.24
C ARG A 132 5.55 -40.60 -17.06
N LYS A 133 6.23 -41.46 -17.83
CA LYS A 133 7.32 -41.05 -18.74
C LYS A 133 6.86 -39.80 -19.50
N GLY A 134 7.52 -38.66 -19.26
CA GLY A 134 7.23 -37.38 -19.91
C GLY A 134 6.65 -36.25 -19.05
N HIS A 135 6.34 -36.44 -17.76
CA HIS A 135 5.87 -35.35 -16.87
C HIS A 135 6.97 -34.81 -15.94
N THR A 136 7.20 -33.49 -15.95
CA THR A 136 8.17 -32.80 -15.09
C THR A 136 7.54 -32.28 -13.80
N CYS A 137 8.31 -32.25 -12.70
CA CYS A 137 7.88 -31.73 -11.40
C CYS A 137 7.41 -30.27 -11.50
N LYS A 138 6.30 -29.90 -10.81
CA LYS A 138 5.81 -28.51 -10.77
C LYS A 138 6.57 -27.73 -9.70
N ALA A 139 7.21 -26.63 -10.10
CA ALA A 139 7.96 -25.77 -9.20
C ALA A 139 7.09 -25.09 -8.12
N THR A 140 5.79 -24.86 -8.37
CA THR A 140 4.86 -24.23 -7.40
C THR A 140 3.73 -25.18 -7.06
N VAL A 141 3.50 -25.40 -5.76
CA VAL A 141 2.47 -26.29 -5.21
C VAL A 141 1.56 -25.48 -4.30
N ARG A 142 0.24 -25.71 -4.36
CA ARG A 142 -0.73 -25.08 -3.45
C ARG A 142 -1.02 -26.02 -2.30
N SER A 143 -1.16 -25.49 -1.08
CA SER A 143 -1.67 -26.28 0.03
C SER A 143 -3.09 -26.77 -0.29
N SER A 144 -3.29 -28.07 -0.15
CA SER A 144 -4.59 -28.72 -0.31
C SER A 144 -5.57 -28.37 0.80
N TRP A 145 -5.06 -27.97 1.97
CA TRP A 145 -5.86 -27.60 3.13
C TRP A 145 -5.40 -26.24 3.67
N PRO A 146 -6.33 -25.45 4.22
CA PRO A 146 -5.98 -24.19 4.87
C PRO A 146 -5.25 -24.48 6.19
N MET A 147 -4.13 -23.81 6.43
CA MET A 147 -3.29 -24.05 7.61
C MET A 147 -2.99 -22.75 8.35
N ARG A 148 -2.79 -22.86 9.67
CA ARG A 148 -2.33 -21.72 10.47
C ARG A 148 -0.82 -21.61 10.43
N ILE A 149 -0.31 -20.40 10.35
CA ILE A 149 1.12 -20.10 10.41
C ILE A 149 1.49 -19.74 11.83
N ARG A 150 2.62 -20.25 12.31
CA ARG A 150 3.14 -19.97 13.64
C ARG A 150 4.54 -19.36 13.55
N HIS A 151 4.77 -18.28 14.28
CA HIS A 151 6.08 -17.65 14.43
C HIS A 151 6.28 -17.24 15.89
N GLY A 152 7.28 -17.82 16.56
CA GLY A 152 7.45 -17.64 18.02
C GLY A 152 6.22 -18.14 18.79
N ASN A 153 5.65 -17.29 19.63
CA ASN A 153 4.39 -17.50 20.35
C ASN A 153 3.14 -17.08 19.57
N CYS A 154 3.30 -16.50 18.38
CA CYS A 154 2.22 -15.98 17.55
C CYS A 154 1.68 -17.02 16.56
N THR A 155 0.37 -17.10 16.41
CA THR A 155 -0.31 -17.97 15.43
C THR A 155 -1.33 -17.20 14.62
N SER A 156 -1.39 -17.40 13.30
CA SER A 156 -2.35 -16.70 12.44
C SER A 156 -3.79 -16.96 12.92
N VAL A 157 -4.59 -15.90 13.02
CA VAL A 157 -5.98 -15.96 13.51
C VAL A 157 -6.84 -16.77 12.54
N ARG A 158 -6.63 -16.59 11.24
CA ARG A 158 -7.32 -17.35 10.18
C ARG A 158 -6.39 -18.40 9.59
N PRO A 159 -6.93 -19.56 9.17
CA PRO A 159 -6.17 -20.54 8.42
C PRO A 159 -6.03 -20.06 6.95
N LEU A 160 -4.83 -20.21 6.38
CA LEU A 160 -4.43 -19.63 5.10
C LEU A 160 -4.19 -20.72 4.06
N HIS A 161 -4.63 -20.46 2.82
CA HIS A 161 -4.27 -21.28 1.66
C HIS A 161 -2.96 -20.77 1.04
N LEU A 162 -1.85 -21.31 1.50
CA LEU A 162 -0.54 -20.89 1.04
C LEU A 162 -0.08 -21.66 -0.20
N LYS A 163 0.80 -21.02 -0.96
CA LYS A 163 1.57 -21.65 -2.03
C LYS A 163 2.99 -21.88 -1.52
N PHE A 164 3.57 -22.98 -1.94
CA PHE A 164 4.91 -23.41 -1.60
C PHE A 164 5.71 -23.72 -2.86
N CYS A 165 7.03 -23.66 -2.75
CA CYS A 165 7.91 -24.17 -3.78
C CYS A 165 8.07 -25.69 -3.64
N GLY A 166 8.00 -26.39 -4.78
CA GLY A 166 8.18 -27.84 -4.87
C GLY A 166 9.66 -28.26 -4.77
N ILE A 167 9.94 -29.49 -5.18
CA ILE A 167 11.29 -30.07 -5.15
C ILE A 167 11.77 -30.27 -6.59
N CYS A 168 12.95 -29.76 -6.92
CA CYS A 168 13.62 -30.03 -8.19
C CYS A 168 14.58 -31.21 -8.01
N GLY A 169 14.93 -31.93 -9.08
CA GLY A 169 15.88 -33.06 -9.00
C GLY A 169 17.34 -32.59 -9.06
N GLY A 170 18.26 -33.39 -8.51
CA GLY A 170 19.70 -33.11 -8.52
C GLY A 170 20.08 -31.91 -7.64
N ASP A 171 21.12 -31.17 -8.04
CA ASP A 171 21.64 -29.98 -7.33
C ASP A 171 20.87 -28.68 -7.67
N ILE A 172 19.59 -28.81 -7.97
CA ILE A 172 18.74 -27.71 -8.41
C ILE A 172 17.80 -27.34 -7.26
N CYS A 173 17.80 -26.07 -6.87
CA CYS A 173 16.93 -25.54 -5.85
C CYS A 173 15.67 -24.95 -6.47
N CYS A 174 14.53 -25.16 -5.80
CA CYS A 174 13.30 -24.45 -6.11
C CYS A 174 13.14 -23.26 -5.16
N SER A 175 13.18 -22.04 -5.70
CA SER A 175 13.01 -20.81 -4.91
C SER A 175 11.90 -19.91 -5.47
N PRO A 176 11.29 -19.06 -4.63
CA PRO A 176 10.32 -18.07 -5.11
C PRO A 176 10.99 -17.09 -6.07
N ILE A 177 10.38 -16.86 -7.24
CA ILE A 177 10.82 -15.82 -8.18
C ILE A 177 9.92 -14.59 -8.14
N THR A 178 8.64 -14.79 -7.77
CA THR A 178 7.67 -13.71 -7.63
C THR A 178 6.80 -13.99 -6.41
N SER A 179 6.60 -12.97 -5.61
CA SER A 179 5.84 -13.03 -4.37
C SER A 179 5.22 -11.68 -4.07
N ASP A 180 4.03 -11.68 -3.48
CA ASP A 180 3.47 -10.48 -2.86
C ASP A 180 3.74 -10.52 -1.35
N THR A 181 3.49 -9.40 -0.68
CA THR A 181 3.41 -9.33 0.79
C THR A 181 1.96 -9.08 1.18
N ARG A 182 1.43 -9.86 2.13
CA ARG A 182 0.10 -9.69 2.70
C ARG A 182 0.20 -9.44 4.19
N MET A 183 -0.58 -8.49 4.70
CA MET A 183 -0.70 -8.27 6.14
C MET A 183 -1.71 -9.28 6.69
N GLU A 184 -1.28 -10.08 7.65
CA GLU A 184 -2.12 -11.10 8.28
C GLU A 184 -2.15 -10.87 9.79
N GLU A 185 -3.30 -11.11 10.41
CA GLU A 185 -3.49 -10.97 11.86
C GLU A 185 -3.03 -12.24 12.59
N PHE A 186 -2.19 -12.08 13.60
CA PHE A 186 -1.67 -13.13 14.46
C PHE A 186 -2.11 -12.91 15.90
N ASP A 187 -2.44 -14.02 16.56
CA ASP A 187 -2.70 -14.09 17.99
C ASP A 187 -1.45 -14.60 18.72
N CYS A 188 -0.86 -13.77 19.58
CA CYS A 188 0.36 -14.06 20.32
C CYS A 188 0.14 -14.34 21.81
N GLY A 189 -1.11 -14.35 22.29
CA GLY A 189 -1.40 -14.55 23.70
C GLY A 189 -2.87 -14.28 24.08
N PRO A 190 -3.26 -14.59 25.32
CA PRO A 190 -4.66 -14.57 25.74
C PRO A 190 -5.29 -13.17 25.82
N SER A 191 -4.50 -12.10 25.78
CA SER A 191 -5.00 -10.73 25.81
C SER A 191 -5.40 -10.26 24.39
N PRO A 192 -6.51 -9.53 24.20
CA PRO A 192 -6.85 -8.89 22.92
C PRO A 192 -5.76 -7.95 22.40
N SER A 193 -4.97 -7.35 23.29
CA SER A 193 -3.80 -6.52 22.94
C SER A 193 -2.58 -7.32 22.48
N ALA A 194 -2.63 -8.65 22.52
CA ALA A 194 -1.59 -9.54 22.01
C ALA A 194 -1.77 -9.89 20.53
N ARG A 195 -2.73 -9.25 19.82
CA ARG A 195 -2.90 -9.44 18.38
C ARG A 195 -2.05 -8.47 17.58
N LEU A 196 -1.32 -8.99 16.60
CA LEU A 196 -0.39 -8.23 15.76
C LEU A 196 -0.66 -8.48 14.28
N ASN A 197 -0.57 -7.44 13.46
CA ASN A 197 -0.57 -7.58 12.01
C ASN A 197 0.87 -7.76 11.53
N LEU A 198 1.18 -8.97 11.05
CA LEU A 198 2.51 -9.31 10.55
C LEU A 198 2.47 -9.44 9.03
N ALA A 199 3.49 -8.92 8.37
CA ALA A 199 3.69 -9.08 6.94
C ALA A 199 4.09 -10.53 6.61
N LEU A 200 3.37 -11.19 5.71
CA LEU A 200 3.58 -12.56 5.28
C LEU A 200 3.77 -12.64 3.76
N MET A 201 4.81 -13.37 3.33
CA MET A 201 5.08 -13.63 1.93
C MET A 201 4.00 -14.54 1.30
N SER A 202 3.42 -14.09 0.19
CA SER A 202 2.50 -14.85 -0.64
C SER A 202 3.16 -15.24 -1.97
N ILE A 203 3.67 -16.47 -2.05
CA ILE A 203 4.36 -17.00 -3.23
C ILE A 203 3.41 -17.01 -4.43
N LYS A 204 3.85 -16.47 -5.58
CA LYS A 204 3.11 -16.53 -6.84
C LYS A 204 3.64 -17.61 -7.76
N ARG A 205 4.95 -17.58 -7.99
CA ARG A 205 5.68 -18.55 -8.82
C ARG A 205 7.03 -18.87 -8.22
N CYS A 206 7.48 -20.10 -8.41
CA CYS A 206 8.82 -20.56 -8.11
C CYS A 206 9.52 -21.01 -9.39
N GLN A 207 10.86 -21.04 -9.35
CA GLN A 207 11.69 -21.53 -10.44
C GLN A 207 12.73 -22.50 -9.90
N CYS A 208 13.04 -23.51 -10.70
CA CYS A 208 14.18 -24.41 -10.50
C CYS A 208 15.43 -23.75 -11.08
N SER A 209 16.43 -23.46 -10.26
CA SER A 209 17.72 -22.90 -10.67
C SER A 209 18.86 -23.50 -9.84
N ARG A 210 20.12 -23.28 -10.26
CA ARG A 210 21.26 -23.66 -9.43
C ARG A 210 21.16 -22.95 -8.09
N CYS A 211 21.39 -23.69 -7.01
CA CYS A 211 21.29 -23.15 -5.66
C CYS A 211 22.28 -21.98 -5.50
N PRO A 212 21.82 -20.79 -5.04
CA PRO A 212 22.68 -19.63 -4.88
C PRO A 212 23.68 -19.75 -3.72
N HIS A 213 23.53 -20.73 -2.82
CA HIS A 213 24.46 -20.99 -1.72
C HIS A 213 24.45 -22.47 -1.27
N SER A 214 25.59 -23.00 -0.80
CA SER A 214 25.77 -24.41 -0.41
C SER A 214 24.96 -24.85 0.81
N SER A 215 24.48 -23.92 1.63
CA SER A 215 23.66 -24.19 2.82
C SER A 215 22.21 -24.58 2.49
N TRP A 216 21.71 -24.29 1.28
CA TRP A 216 20.35 -24.65 0.84
C TRP A 216 20.15 -26.15 0.55
N HIS A 217 21.23 -26.94 0.57
CA HIS A 217 21.19 -28.39 0.38
C HIS A 217 20.87 -29.17 1.67
N ARG A 218 20.98 -28.55 2.86
CA ARG A 218 21.11 -29.29 4.11
C ARG A 218 19.80 -29.58 4.86
N ASP A 219 18.68 -29.01 4.41
CA ASP A 219 17.37 -29.15 5.08
C ASP A 219 16.34 -29.95 4.25
N SER A 220 16.79 -30.86 3.37
CA SER A 220 15.92 -31.73 2.55
C SER A 220 15.80 -33.13 3.13
#